data_AF-A0A493TKX9-F1
#
_entry.id   AF-A0A493TKX9-F1
#
_cell.length_a   1.000
_cell.length_b   1.000
_cell.length_c   1.000
_cell.angle_alpha   90.00
_cell.angle_beta   90.00
_cell.angle_gamma   90.00
#
_symmetry.space_group_name_H-M   'P 1'
#
loop_
_entity.id
_entity.type
_entity.pdbx_description
1 polymer ?
#
loop_
_entity_poly.entity_id
_entity_poly.type
_entity_poly.pdbx_seq_one_letter_code
_entity_poly.pdbx_strand_id
1 'polypeptide(L)' 'KPLLLKLLKLAGAEKDTFTMKEVIFYLGQYIMSKQLYDEKEQHIVHCANDLLGDLFGVTSFSVKEHR' A
#
# COMPACT_ATOMS: atom_id res chain seq x y z
N LYS A 1 11.79 7.42 -2.64
CA LYS A 1 12.43 6.19 -2.10
C LYS A 1 12.30 6.02 -0.58
N PRO A 2 12.56 7.03 0.29
CA PRO A 2 12.44 6.87 1.74
C PRO A 2 11.03 6.51 2.23
N LEU A 3 9.99 7.05 1.57
CA LEU A 3 8.59 6.84 1.95
C LEU A 3 8.12 5.40 1.76
N LEU A 4 8.55 4.73 0.69
CA LEU A 4 8.23 3.31 0.46
C LEU A 4 8.82 2.44 1.57
N LEU A 5 10.11 2.63 1.91
CA LEU A 5 10.74 1.87 3.00
C LEU A 5 10.03 2.11 4.35
N LYS A 6 9.68 3.37 4.65
CA LYS A 6 8.91 3.72 5.86
C LYS A 6 7.56 2.98 5.90
N LEU A 7 6.84 2.94 4.77
CA LEU A 7 5.56 2.26 4.67
C LEU A 7 5.72 0.75 4.90
N LEU A 8 6.69 0.11 4.26
CA LEU A 8 6.97 -1.32 4.46
C LEU A 8 7.29 -1.63 5.92
N LYS A 9 8.06 -0.78 6.61
CA LYS A 9 8.34 -0.93 8.05
C LYS A 9 7.07 -0.78 8.91
N LEU A 10 6.19 0.17 8.59
CA LEU A 10 4.87 0.30 9.25
C LEU A 10 3.98 -0.92 9.03
N ALA A 11 4.19 -1.66 7.93
CA ALA A 11 3.52 -2.92 7.63
C ALA A 11 4.15 -4.15 8.31
N GLY A 12 5.19 -3.96 9.13
CA GLY A 12 5.89 -5.05 9.84
C GLY A 12 7.13 -5.60 9.14
N ALA A 13 7.68 -4.91 8.15
CA ALA A 13 8.94 -5.31 7.54
C ALA A 13 10.15 -4.91 8.42
N GLU A 14 11.11 -5.83 8.60
CA GLU A 14 12.28 -5.62 9.47
C GLU A 14 13.57 -5.32 8.71
N LYS A 15 13.63 -5.67 7.42
CA LYS A 15 14.80 -5.51 6.56
C LYS A 15 14.73 -4.25 5.69
N ASP A 16 15.83 -3.95 4.99
CA ASP A 16 15.92 -2.77 4.11
C ASP A 16 15.93 -3.12 2.59
N THR A 17 16.08 -4.40 2.24
CA THR A 17 16.08 -4.89 0.84
C THR A 17 14.98 -5.91 0.63
N PHE A 18 14.20 -5.75 -0.44
CA PHE A 18 13.01 -6.54 -0.72
C PHE A 18 12.98 -7.02 -2.18
N THR A 19 12.43 -8.21 -2.38
CA THR A 19 11.95 -8.64 -3.70
C THR A 19 10.64 -7.93 -4.04
N MET A 20 10.27 -7.87 -5.31
CA MET A 20 8.97 -7.30 -5.72
C MET A 20 7.79 -8.00 -5.05
N LYS A 21 7.86 -9.33 -4.88
CA LYS A 21 6.83 -10.11 -4.20
C LYS A 21 6.64 -9.67 -2.75
N GLU A 22 7.73 -9.39 -2.04
CA GLU A 22 7.67 -8.92 -0.65
C GLU A 22 7.14 -7.49 -0.57
N VAL A 23 7.52 -6.62 -1.50
CA VAL A 23 6.96 -5.25 -1.58
C VAL A 23 5.44 -5.31 -1.74
N ILE A 24 4.94 -6.12 -2.67
CA ILE A 24 3.49 -6.30 -2.89
C ILE A 24 2.82 -6.89 -1.65
N PHE A 25 3.44 -7.89 -1.03
CA PHE A 25 2.91 -8.52 0.19
C PHE A 25 2.71 -7.51 1.32
N TYR A 26 3.74 -6.73 1.66
CA TYR A 26 3.67 -5.75 2.74
C TYR A 26 2.75 -4.57 2.42
N LEU A 27 2.67 -4.13 1.15
CA LEU A 27 1.68 -3.14 0.72
C LEU A 27 0.25 -3.66 0.96
N GLY A 28 -0.02 -4.93 0.63
CA GLY A 28 -1.30 -5.59 0.91
C GLY A 28 -1.61 -5.65 2.41
N GLN A 29 -0.64 -6.05 3.24
CA GLN A 29 -0.81 -6.08 4.71
C GLN A 29 -1.14 -4.69 5.28
N TYR A 30 -0.46 -3.65 4.78
CA TYR A 30 -0.71 -2.27 5.20
C TYR A 30 -2.13 -1.79 4.83
N ILE A 31 -2.58 -2.08 3.61
CA ILE A 31 -3.94 -1.74 3.15
C ILE A 31 -5.00 -2.45 4.02
N MET A 32 -4.79 -3.73 4.32
CA MET A 32 -5.72 -4.51 5.15
C MET A 32 -5.74 -4.02 6.61
N SER A 33 -4.58 -3.80 7.22
CA SER A 33 -4.49 -3.40 8.64
C SER A 33 -5.11 -2.04 8.91
N LYS A 34 -5.02 -1.12 7.93
CA LYS A 34 -5.65 0.20 7.97
C LYS A 34 -7.06 0.24 7.39
N GLN A 35 -7.56 -0.87 6.85
CA GLN A 35 -8.88 -0.95 6.21
C GLN A 35 -9.05 0.13 5.13
N LEU A 36 -8.02 0.33 4.30
CA LEU A 36 -8.04 1.33 3.22
C LEU A 36 -8.84 0.87 1.99
N TYR A 37 -9.33 -0.38 1.98
CA TYR A 37 -10.15 -0.90 0.90
C TYR A 37 -11.61 -0.45 1.06
N ASP A 38 -12.33 -0.33 -0.05
CA ASP A 38 -13.77 -0.09 -0.02
C ASP A 38 -14.52 -1.36 0.41
N GLU A 39 -15.46 -1.25 1.36
CA GLU A 39 -16.19 -2.42 1.88
C GLU A 39 -17.06 -3.12 0.83
N LYS A 40 -17.61 -2.36 -0.12
CA LYS A 40 -18.47 -2.90 -1.19
C LYS A 40 -17.65 -3.32 -2.39
N GLU A 41 -16.59 -2.57 -2.67
CA GLU A 41 -15.70 -2.78 -3.80
C GLU A 41 -14.26 -2.99 -3.34
N GLN A 42 -13.96 -4.10 -2.64
CA GLN A 42 -12.65 -4.37 -1.99
C GLN A 42 -11.41 -4.31 -2.89
N HIS A 43 -11.60 -4.22 -4.20
CA HIS A 43 -10.53 -4.00 -5.16
C HIS A 43 -10.14 -2.52 -5.30
N ILE A 44 -10.94 -1.59 -4.78
CA ILE A 44 -10.70 -0.15 -4.71
C ILE A 44 -10.06 0.17 -3.37
N VAL A 45 -8.97 0.92 -3.40
CA VAL A 45 -8.25 1.42 -2.22
C VAL A 45 -8.38 2.93 -2.15
N HIS A 46 -8.88 3.46 -1.04
CA HIS A 46 -8.99 4.89 -0.74
C HIS A 46 -7.80 5.32 0.12
N CYS A 47 -6.96 6.22 -0.40
CA CYS A 47 -5.69 6.58 0.24
C CYS A 47 -5.39 8.10 0.25
N ALA A 48 -6.36 8.95 -0.05
CA ALA A 48 -6.21 10.42 -0.13
C ALA A 48 -5.60 11.08 1.13
N ASN A 49 -5.81 10.50 2.31
CA ASN A 49 -5.28 11.01 3.59
C ASN A 49 -4.29 10.02 4.23
N ASP A 50 -3.67 9.15 3.43
CA ASP A 50 -2.71 8.16 3.91
C ASP A 50 -1.38 8.30 3.15
N LEU A 51 -0.28 7.90 3.81
CA LEU A 51 1.06 7.83 3.24
C LEU A 51 1.10 7.05 1.91
N LEU A 52 0.21 6.07 1.73
CA LEU A 52 0.07 5.33 0.47
C LEU A 52 -0.35 6.23 -0.69
N GLY A 53 -1.25 7.20 -0.46
CA GLY A 53 -1.70 8.16 -1.46
C GLY A 53 -0.60 9.16 -1.82
N ASP A 54 0.15 9.65 -0.82
CA ASP A 54 1.34 10.49 -1.04
C ASP A 54 2.40 9.76 -1.86
N LEU A 55 2.58 8.45 -1.62
CA LEU A 55 3.57 7.63 -2.30
C LEU A 55 3.21 7.38 -3.77
N PHE A 56 1.93 7.15 -4.05
CA PHE A 56 1.44 6.87 -5.41
C PHE A 56 0.96 8.10 -6.17
N GLY A 57 0.80 9.24 -5.49
CA GLY A 57 0.29 10.48 -6.09
C GLY A 57 -1.18 10.40 -6.50
N VAL A 58 -1.98 9.56 -5.82
CA VAL A 58 -3.39 9.33 -6.13
C VAL A 58 -4.24 9.34 -4.86
N THR A 59 -5.52 9.69 -5.01
CA THR A 59 -6.49 9.63 -3.91
C THR A 59 -7.11 8.25 -3.75
N SER A 60 -7.16 7.47 -4.83
CA SER A 60 -7.62 6.08 -4.85
C SER A 60 -7.06 5.35 -6.06
N PHE A 61 -7.04 4.02 -6.01
CA PHE A 61 -6.66 3.17 -7.13
C PHE A 61 -7.33 1.80 -7.05
N SER A 62 -7.38 1.10 -8.19
CA SER A 62 -7.87 -0.27 -8.28
C SER A 62 -6.69 -1.26 -8.28
N VAL A 63 -6.72 -2.27 -7.41
CA VAL A 63 -5.68 -3.34 -7.39
C VAL A 63 -5.75 -4.26 -8.62
N LYS A 64 -6.85 -4.19 -9.41
CA LYS A 64 -6.98 -4.93 -10.66
C LYS A 64 -6.33 -4.19 -11.85
N GLU A 65 -6.10 -2.89 -11.72
CA GLU A 65 -5.56 -2.08 -12.80
C GLU A 65 -4.03 -2.17 -12.79
N HIS A 66 -3.48 -2.88 -13.77
CA HIS A 66 -2.03 -3.02 -13.97
C HIS A 66 -1.62 -2.00 -15.03
N ARG A 67 -1.21 -0.79 -14.62
CA ARG A 67 -0.62 0.21 -15.52
C ARG A 67 0.90 0.06 -15.58
#